data_AF-A0A3B9I9F3-F1
#
_entry.id   AF-A0A3B9I9F3-F1
#
_cell.length_a   1.000
_cell.length_b   1.000
_cell.length_c   1.000
_cell.angle_alpha   90.00
_cell.angle_beta   90.00
_cell.angle_gamma   90.00
#
_symmetry.space_group_name_H-M   'P 1'
#
loop_
_entity.id
_entity.type
_entity.pdbx_description
1 polymer ?
#
loop_
_entity_poly.entity_id
_entity_poly.type
_entity_poly.pdbx_seq_one_letter_code
_entity_poly.pdbx_strand_id
1 'polypeptide(L)'
;MTFSPTSKYDLYFGDAAVDPQNLFDQKRWSALPGEEKLDLLKDHFYWNPVQDVDITAKSSNGFEKTLSYKQPESAFSSGRHDYIINLGYSEEPVTQVTLTLKGRGVYSFDALRIYRVPMDDYPEKISKLRENVLENVQLGTNTLSGDISADKEKLLCLAIPFSEGWRASVDGREVRIYCLNKRYLGVLIPSGEHKVIFRYRTPYKMAGACVSVFGLCAFALVFLFGEKRKKTTSGVHRA
;
A
#
# COMPACT_ATOMS: atom_id res chain seq x y z
N MET A 1 -0.26 7.78 -14.37
CA MET A 1 -1.46 7.59 -15.22
C MET A 1 -2.60 8.43 -14.66
N THR A 2 -3.38 9.06 -15.54
CA THR A 2 -4.67 9.69 -15.21
C THR A 2 -5.78 9.13 -16.09
N PHE A 3 -7.01 9.19 -15.59
CA PHE A 3 -8.22 8.78 -16.30
C PHE A 3 -9.30 9.85 -16.10
N SER A 4 -9.79 10.40 -17.20
CA SER A 4 -10.90 11.35 -17.22
C SER A 4 -12.11 10.66 -17.85
N PRO A 5 -13.14 10.33 -17.05
CA PRO A 5 -14.29 9.60 -17.53
C PRO A 5 -15.14 10.48 -18.47
N THR A 6 -15.84 9.85 -19.41
CA THR A 6 -16.64 10.56 -20.44
C THR A 6 -18.02 9.92 -20.55
N SER A 7 -19.10 10.69 -20.79
CA SER A 7 -20.45 10.15 -21.03
C SER A 7 -20.60 9.61 -22.47
N LYS A 8 -21.68 8.87 -22.80
CA LYS A 8 -21.85 8.36 -24.18
C LYS A 8 -22.22 9.50 -25.12
N TYR A 9 -22.95 10.48 -24.57
CA TYR A 9 -23.33 11.70 -25.24
C TYR A 9 -22.10 12.50 -25.69
N ASP A 10 -21.13 12.70 -24.78
CA ASP A 10 -19.94 13.51 -25.07
C ASP A 10 -19.05 12.91 -26.17
N LEU A 11 -19.20 11.62 -26.50
CA LEU A 11 -18.53 11.03 -27.67
C LEU A 11 -19.01 11.66 -28.99
N TYR A 12 -20.28 12.04 -29.09
CA TYR A 12 -20.87 12.60 -30.32
C TYR A 12 -20.55 14.09 -30.54
N PHE A 13 -20.18 14.78 -29.47
CA PHE A 13 -20.01 16.23 -29.44
C PHE A 13 -18.63 16.68 -28.94
N GLY A 14 -17.79 15.73 -28.53
CA GLY A 14 -16.42 15.96 -28.09
C GLY A 14 -15.47 16.20 -29.26
N ASP A 15 -14.21 16.47 -28.92
CA ASP A 15 -13.14 16.69 -29.89
C ASP A 15 -12.33 15.40 -30.15
N ALA A 16 -11.24 15.53 -30.93
CA ALA A 16 -10.34 14.43 -31.24
C ALA A 16 -9.63 13.84 -30.00
N ALA A 17 -9.63 14.51 -28.85
CA ALA A 17 -9.09 13.95 -27.62
C ALA A 17 -10.03 12.89 -27.01
N VAL A 18 -11.34 13.00 -27.29
CA VAL A 18 -12.38 12.11 -26.78
C VAL A 18 -12.70 10.99 -27.76
N ASP A 19 -12.75 11.28 -29.05
CA ASP A 19 -12.94 10.29 -30.12
C ASP A 19 -11.93 10.53 -31.27
N PRO A 20 -10.68 10.04 -31.13
CA PRO A 20 -9.62 10.29 -32.11
C PRO A 20 -9.88 9.63 -33.48
N GLN A 21 -10.77 8.63 -33.53
CA GLN A 21 -11.14 7.95 -34.77
C GLN A 21 -12.43 8.50 -35.37
N ASN A 22 -13.07 9.48 -34.72
CA ASN A 22 -14.32 10.10 -35.15
C ASN A 22 -15.41 9.06 -35.51
N LEU A 23 -15.55 8.04 -34.67
CA LEU A 23 -16.53 6.96 -34.81
C LEU A 23 -17.96 7.41 -34.45
N PHE A 24 -18.07 8.45 -33.61
CA PHE A 24 -19.29 9.05 -33.10
C PHE A 24 -19.44 10.47 -33.65
N ASP A 25 -19.87 10.60 -34.92
CA ASP A 25 -20.01 11.90 -35.57
C ASP A 25 -21.46 12.43 -35.57
N GLN A 26 -21.63 13.70 -35.97
CA GLN A 26 -22.96 14.33 -36.06
C GLN A 26 -23.89 13.66 -37.07
N LYS A 27 -23.34 13.00 -38.10
CA LYS A 27 -24.12 12.27 -39.11
C LYS A 27 -24.77 11.05 -38.48
N ARG A 28 -24.00 10.31 -37.68
CA ARG A 28 -24.45 9.14 -36.92
C ARG A 28 -25.42 9.55 -35.82
N TRP A 29 -25.12 10.63 -35.09
CA TRP A 29 -26.07 11.23 -34.14
C TRP A 29 -27.41 11.51 -34.81
N SER A 30 -27.39 12.17 -35.97
CA SER A 30 -28.62 12.53 -36.70
C SER A 30 -29.43 11.29 -37.09
N ALA A 31 -28.76 10.20 -37.44
CA ALA A 31 -29.36 8.92 -37.81
C ALA A 31 -29.88 8.08 -36.61
N LEU A 32 -29.57 8.44 -35.36
CA LEU A 32 -30.07 7.70 -34.20
C LEU A 32 -31.59 7.85 -34.03
N PRO A 33 -32.31 6.79 -33.61
CA PRO A 33 -33.70 6.88 -33.19
C PRO A 33 -33.90 7.89 -32.05
N GLY A 34 -35.09 8.49 -31.98
CA GLY A 34 -35.41 9.48 -30.95
C GLY A 34 -35.28 8.95 -29.51
N GLU A 35 -35.63 7.68 -29.30
CA GLU A 35 -35.48 7.00 -28.00
C GLU A 35 -34.01 6.92 -27.57
N GLU A 36 -33.12 6.49 -28.46
CA GLU A 36 -31.69 6.39 -28.15
C GLU A 36 -31.07 7.77 -27.89
N LYS A 37 -31.48 8.81 -28.63
CA LYS A 37 -31.07 10.20 -28.34
C LYS A 37 -31.52 10.64 -26.95
N LEU A 38 -32.74 10.30 -26.56
CA LEU A 38 -33.28 10.64 -25.24
C LEU A 38 -32.52 9.91 -24.12
N ASP A 39 -32.17 8.64 -24.32
CA ASP A 39 -31.37 7.88 -23.36
C ASP A 39 -29.95 8.44 -23.23
N LEU A 40 -29.32 8.88 -24.33
CA LEU A 40 -28.03 9.55 -24.31
C LEU A 40 -28.07 10.90 -23.56
N LEU A 41 -29.14 11.67 -23.76
CA LEU A 41 -29.36 12.93 -23.03
C LEU A 41 -29.56 12.67 -21.54
N LYS A 42 -30.36 11.66 -21.18
CA LYS A 42 -30.56 11.25 -19.78
C LYS A 42 -29.25 10.78 -19.15
N ASP A 43 -28.45 9.97 -19.87
CA ASP A 43 -27.10 9.61 -19.44
C ASP A 43 -26.34 10.89 -19.11
N HIS A 44 -26.16 11.81 -20.06
CA HIS A 44 -25.43 13.07 -19.82
C HIS A 44 -25.91 13.86 -18.57
N PHE A 45 -27.21 14.03 -18.36
CA PHE A 45 -27.75 14.80 -17.22
C PHE A 45 -27.65 14.08 -15.87
N TYR A 46 -27.76 12.75 -15.85
CA TYR A 46 -27.80 11.96 -14.61
C TYR A 46 -26.55 11.09 -14.41
N TRP A 47 -25.53 11.29 -15.23
CA TRP A 47 -24.30 10.50 -15.20
C TRP A 47 -23.44 10.87 -13.99
N ASN A 48 -23.05 9.85 -13.24
CA ASN A 48 -22.03 9.97 -12.21
C ASN A 48 -20.68 9.48 -12.77
N PRO A 49 -19.58 10.23 -12.56
CA PRO A 49 -18.28 9.80 -13.00
C PRO A 49 -17.90 8.47 -12.34
N VAL A 50 -17.35 7.57 -13.15
CA VAL A 50 -16.90 6.25 -12.71
C VAL A 50 -15.75 6.42 -11.72
N GLN A 51 -15.94 6.02 -10.46
CA GLN A 51 -14.90 6.20 -9.43
C GLN A 51 -13.70 5.26 -9.62
N ASP A 52 -13.92 4.10 -10.24
CA ASP A 52 -12.93 3.05 -10.39
C ASP A 52 -12.93 2.49 -11.81
N VAL A 53 -11.77 2.40 -12.45
CA VAL A 53 -11.65 1.82 -13.79
C VAL A 53 -10.68 0.66 -13.82
N ASP A 54 -11.09 -0.40 -14.48
CA ASP A 54 -10.28 -1.60 -14.63
C ASP A 54 -9.47 -1.57 -15.93
N ILE A 55 -8.19 -1.90 -15.79
CA ILE A 55 -7.22 -2.05 -16.87
C ILE A 55 -6.74 -3.48 -16.82
N THR A 56 -7.02 -4.23 -17.87
CA THR A 56 -6.61 -5.63 -17.97
C THR A 56 -5.43 -5.74 -18.91
N ALA A 57 -4.37 -6.44 -18.50
CA ALA A 57 -3.27 -6.82 -19.37
C ALA A 57 -3.30 -8.34 -19.56
N LYS A 58 -3.32 -8.78 -20.82
CA LYS A 58 -3.31 -10.17 -21.23
C LYS A 58 -2.10 -10.44 -22.12
N SER A 59 -1.34 -11.46 -21.80
CA SER A 59 -0.16 -11.89 -22.56
C SER A 59 -0.50 -13.02 -23.53
N SER A 60 0.32 -13.20 -24.56
CA SER A 60 0.11 -14.18 -25.64
C SER A 60 0.05 -15.63 -25.15
N ASN A 61 0.71 -15.95 -24.04
CA ASN A 61 0.69 -17.27 -23.39
C ASN A 61 -0.54 -17.46 -22.45
N GLY A 62 -1.46 -16.50 -22.43
CA GLY A 62 -2.73 -16.59 -21.70
C GLY A 62 -2.72 -16.01 -20.28
N PHE A 63 -1.59 -15.55 -19.74
CA PHE A 63 -1.63 -14.88 -18.43
C PHE A 63 -2.37 -13.55 -18.52
N GLU A 64 -3.34 -13.37 -17.64
CA GLU A 64 -4.19 -12.19 -17.57
C GLU A 64 -4.20 -11.62 -16.14
N LYS A 65 -4.03 -10.31 -16.04
CA LYS A 65 -4.13 -9.57 -14.77
C LYS A 65 -4.93 -8.31 -14.98
N THR A 66 -5.80 -8.02 -14.00
CA THR A 66 -6.57 -6.78 -13.97
C THR A 66 -6.06 -5.89 -12.84
N LEU A 67 -5.78 -4.64 -13.17
CA LEU A 67 -5.49 -3.55 -12.27
C LEU A 67 -6.75 -2.69 -12.15
N SER A 68 -7.18 -2.40 -10.92
CA SER A 68 -8.24 -1.42 -10.66
C SER A 68 -7.60 -0.08 -10.29
N TYR A 69 -7.79 0.92 -11.14
CA TYR A 69 -7.39 2.31 -10.90
C TYR A 69 -8.52 3.02 -10.16
N LYS A 70 -8.21 3.54 -8.96
CA LYS A 70 -9.13 4.31 -8.12
C LYS A 70 -8.89 5.80 -8.39
N GLN A 71 -9.93 6.55 -8.75
CA GLN A 71 -9.82 7.99 -8.95
C GLN A 71 -9.49 8.72 -7.63
N PRO A 72 -8.85 9.90 -7.66
CA PRO A 72 -8.55 10.69 -6.46
C PRO A 72 -9.76 10.94 -5.56
N GLU A 73 -10.95 11.09 -6.15
CA GLU A 73 -12.21 11.34 -5.47
C GLU A 73 -12.81 10.09 -4.81
N SER A 74 -12.31 8.89 -5.16
CA SER A 74 -12.74 7.63 -4.57
C SER A 74 -12.32 7.55 -3.10
N ALA A 75 -13.23 7.11 -2.23
CA ALA A 75 -12.95 6.91 -0.80
C ALA A 75 -11.83 5.88 -0.54
N PHE A 76 -11.52 5.03 -1.54
CA PHE A 76 -10.47 4.02 -1.48
C PHE A 76 -9.20 4.44 -2.24
N SER A 77 -9.09 5.70 -2.64
CA SER A 77 -7.88 6.21 -3.28
C SER A 77 -6.71 6.21 -2.30
N SER A 78 -5.54 5.79 -2.80
CA SER A 78 -4.28 5.78 -2.05
C SER A 78 -3.29 6.84 -2.55
N GLY A 79 -3.71 7.72 -3.47
CA GLY A 79 -2.81 8.67 -4.14
C GLY A 79 -1.71 7.99 -4.96
N ARG A 80 -1.94 6.73 -5.37
CA ARG A 80 -0.97 5.95 -6.13
C ARG A 80 -0.98 6.39 -7.61
N HIS A 81 0.18 6.74 -8.14
CA HIS A 81 0.33 7.16 -9.54
C HIS A 81 1.08 6.13 -10.42
N ASP A 82 1.90 5.29 -9.79
CA ASP A 82 2.73 4.29 -10.46
C ASP A 82 2.20 2.86 -10.27
N TYR A 83 2.02 2.16 -11.38
CA TYR A 83 1.44 0.82 -11.39
C TYR A 83 2.34 -0.16 -12.13
N ILE A 84 2.41 -1.38 -11.61
CA ILE A 84 3.13 -2.50 -12.21
C ILE A 84 2.14 -3.67 -12.28
N ILE A 85 2.00 -4.25 -13.46
CA ILE A 85 1.23 -5.47 -13.68
C ILE A 85 2.22 -6.60 -13.92
N ASN A 86 2.26 -7.57 -13.00
CA ASN A 86 3.12 -8.74 -13.13
C ASN A 86 2.41 -9.80 -13.99
N LEU A 87 2.93 -10.03 -15.20
CA LEU A 87 2.40 -10.99 -16.17
C LEU A 87 2.95 -12.41 -16.02
N GLY A 88 3.66 -12.69 -14.92
CA GLY A 88 4.14 -14.02 -14.58
C GLY A 88 5.45 -14.40 -15.27
N TYR A 89 5.80 -15.67 -15.12
CA TYR A 89 6.98 -16.29 -15.73
C TYR A 89 6.55 -17.08 -16.95
N SER A 90 7.42 -17.15 -17.96
CA SER A 90 7.20 -17.93 -19.17
C SER A 90 8.51 -18.51 -19.63
N GLU A 91 8.54 -19.82 -19.86
CA GLU A 91 9.65 -20.49 -20.54
C GLU A 91 9.61 -20.19 -22.05
N GLU A 92 8.40 -20.14 -22.62
CA GLU A 92 8.19 -19.75 -24.00
C GLU A 92 8.20 -18.22 -24.17
N PRO A 93 8.67 -17.69 -25.32
CA PRO A 93 8.67 -16.26 -25.57
C PRO A 93 7.25 -15.65 -25.58
N VAL A 94 7.02 -14.66 -24.73
CA VAL A 94 5.83 -13.80 -24.80
C VAL A 94 6.05 -12.78 -25.91
N THR A 95 5.25 -12.86 -26.98
CA THR A 95 5.39 -12.02 -28.18
C THR A 95 4.46 -10.81 -28.18
N GLN A 96 3.34 -10.89 -27.44
CA GLN A 96 2.34 -9.83 -27.40
C GLN A 96 1.77 -9.67 -26.00
N VAL A 97 1.51 -8.41 -25.64
CA VAL A 97 0.70 -8.03 -24.48
C VAL A 97 -0.42 -7.12 -24.97
N THR A 98 -1.66 -7.54 -24.76
CA THR A 98 -2.87 -6.77 -25.06
C THR A 98 -3.32 -6.06 -23.80
N LEU A 99 -3.42 -4.73 -23.88
CA LEU A 99 -3.97 -3.89 -22.83
C LEU A 99 -5.43 -3.53 -23.16
N THR A 100 -6.36 -3.86 -22.27
CA THR A 100 -7.78 -3.57 -22.39
C THR A 100 -8.18 -2.53 -21.35
N LEU A 101 -8.65 -1.38 -21.82
CA LEU A 101 -9.15 -0.27 -21.01
C LEU A 101 -10.67 -0.37 -20.94
N LYS A 102 -11.23 -0.82 -19.81
CA LYS A 102 -12.67 -1.17 -19.74
C LYS A 102 -13.59 0.05 -19.56
N GLY A 103 -13.09 1.15 -19.00
CA GLY A 103 -13.88 2.37 -18.82
C GLY A 103 -13.84 3.26 -20.05
N ARG A 104 -14.95 3.92 -20.35
CA ARG A 104 -14.97 4.96 -21.38
C ARG A 104 -14.40 6.26 -20.80
N GLY A 105 -13.42 6.82 -21.48
CA GLY A 105 -12.83 8.11 -21.13
C GLY A 105 -11.45 8.29 -21.74
N VAL A 106 -10.81 9.39 -21.37
CA VAL A 106 -9.47 9.75 -21.81
C VAL A 106 -8.45 9.19 -20.83
N TYR A 107 -7.49 8.41 -21.35
CA TYR A 107 -6.42 7.80 -20.57
C TYR A 107 -5.10 8.47 -20.91
N SER A 108 -4.39 8.97 -19.90
CA SER A 108 -3.06 9.56 -20.09
C SER A 108 -2.01 8.82 -19.27
N PHE A 109 -0.87 8.56 -19.90
CA PHE A 109 0.27 7.85 -19.32
C PHE A 109 1.52 8.67 -19.56
N ASP A 110 2.25 9.00 -18.48
CA ASP A 110 3.57 9.64 -18.60
C ASP A 110 4.58 8.70 -19.26
N ALA A 111 4.46 7.41 -18.95
CA ALA A 111 5.20 6.34 -19.60
C ALA A 111 4.43 5.02 -19.52
N LEU A 112 4.48 4.26 -20.61
CA LEU A 112 4.04 2.86 -20.65
C LEU A 112 5.26 2.01 -21.03
N ARG A 113 5.69 1.10 -20.13
CA ARG A 113 6.90 0.30 -20.31
C ARG A 113 6.62 -1.17 -20.06
N ILE A 114 7.30 -2.02 -20.82
CA ILE A 114 7.33 -3.45 -20.61
C ILE A 114 8.73 -3.80 -20.10
N TYR A 115 8.80 -4.49 -18.97
CA TYR A 115 10.05 -4.96 -18.38
C TYR A 115 10.14 -6.48 -18.55
N ARG A 116 11.29 -6.94 -19.02
CA ARG A 116 11.67 -8.34 -19.02
C ARG A 116 12.77 -8.55 -17.99
N VAL A 117 12.59 -9.53 -17.11
CA VAL A 117 13.62 -9.96 -16.17
C VAL A 117 14.03 -11.37 -16.57
N PRO A 118 15.25 -11.58 -17.10
CA PRO A 118 15.80 -12.91 -17.32
C PRO A 118 15.88 -13.68 -16.00
N MET A 119 15.48 -14.95 -16.02
CA MET A 119 15.43 -15.81 -14.83
C MET A 119 16.45 -16.94 -14.87
N ASP A 120 17.29 -17.01 -15.91
CA ASP A 120 18.25 -18.09 -16.14
C ASP A 120 19.24 -18.26 -14.98
N ASP A 121 19.73 -17.15 -14.42
CA ASP A 121 20.70 -17.11 -13.31
C ASP A 121 20.01 -16.93 -11.94
N TYR A 122 18.68 -17.00 -11.88
CA TYR A 122 17.94 -16.73 -10.65
C TYR A 122 18.28 -17.70 -9.51
N PRO A 123 18.38 -19.03 -9.72
CA PRO A 123 18.77 -19.96 -8.65
C PRO A 123 20.15 -19.64 -8.07
N GLU A 124 21.11 -19.27 -8.92
CA GLU A 124 22.47 -18.92 -8.51
C GLU A 124 22.49 -17.63 -7.67
N LYS A 125 21.74 -16.61 -8.11
CA LYS A 125 21.54 -15.37 -7.34
C LYS A 125 20.93 -15.64 -5.96
N ILE A 126 19.93 -16.52 -5.88
CA ILE A 126 19.31 -16.90 -4.61
C ILE A 126 20.29 -17.66 -3.72
N SER A 127 21.08 -18.58 -4.28
CA SER A 127 22.11 -19.31 -3.52
C SER A 127 23.13 -18.34 -2.93
N LYS A 128 23.60 -17.37 -3.73
CA LYS A 128 24.56 -16.36 -3.29
C LYS A 128 24.03 -15.48 -2.17
N LEU A 129 22.75 -15.10 -2.23
CA LEU A 129 22.10 -14.36 -1.15
C LEU A 129 21.90 -15.19 0.14
N ARG A 130 21.96 -16.53 0.04
CA ARG A 130 21.84 -17.44 1.19
C ARG A 130 23.17 -17.76 1.88
N GLU A 131 24.30 -17.31 1.34
CA GLU A 131 25.63 -17.60 1.91
C GLU A 131 25.84 -17.00 3.31
N ASN A 132 25.26 -15.84 3.59
CA ASN A 132 25.39 -15.14 4.89
C ASN A 132 24.01 -14.88 5.48
N VAL A 133 23.40 -15.95 5.97
CA VAL A 133 22.10 -15.91 6.64
C VAL A 133 22.28 -15.95 8.15
N LEU A 134 21.26 -15.46 8.85
CA LEU A 134 21.19 -15.60 10.29
C LEU A 134 20.85 -17.07 10.62
N GLU A 135 21.73 -17.73 11.35
CA GLU A 135 21.61 -19.09 11.85
C GLU A 135 21.23 -19.10 13.33
N ASN A 136 20.89 -20.29 13.87
CA ASN A 136 20.52 -20.49 15.28
C ASN A 136 19.48 -19.47 15.79
N VAL A 137 18.49 -19.17 14.95
CA VAL A 137 17.53 -18.12 15.21
C VAL A 137 16.68 -18.47 16.42
N GLN A 138 16.72 -17.61 17.44
CA GLN A 138 15.88 -17.70 18.63
C GLN A 138 14.90 -16.53 18.66
N LEU A 139 13.62 -16.87 18.80
CA LEU A 139 12.52 -15.91 18.91
C LEU A 139 12.00 -15.92 20.35
N GLY A 140 12.01 -14.76 20.99
CA GLY A 140 11.32 -14.51 22.25
C GLY A 140 10.14 -13.54 22.04
N THR A 141 9.46 -13.17 23.12
CA THR A 141 8.27 -12.31 23.06
C THR A 141 8.55 -10.95 22.41
N ASN A 142 9.70 -10.35 22.70
CA ASN A 142 10.10 -9.04 22.16
C ASN A 142 11.58 -9.07 21.73
N THR A 143 12.11 -10.25 21.42
CA THR A 143 13.53 -10.44 21.14
C THR A 143 13.72 -11.39 19.97
N LEU A 144 14.69 -11.10 19.13
CA LEU A 144 15.17 -11.98 18.09
C LEU A 144 16.68 -12.04 18.23
N SER A 145 17.28 -13.22 18.19
CA SER A 145 18.73 -13.36 18.12
C SER A 145 19.12 -14.47 17.17
N GLY A 146 20.34 -14.40 16.68
CA GLY A 146 20.97 -15.47 15.94
C GLY A 146 22.44 -15.18 15.70
N ASP A 147 23.10 -16.16 15.12
CA ASP A 147 24.51 -16.11 14.78
C ASP A 147 24.65 -15.88 13.28
N ILE A 148 25.65 -15.13 12.84
CA ILE A 148 25.90 -14.88 11.42
C ILE A 148 27.39 -14.88 11.15
N SER A 149 27.78 -15.50 10.04
CA SER A 149 29.14 -15.41 9.51
C SER A 149 29.11 -14.59 8.22
N ALA A 150 30.00 -13.59 8.13
CA ALA A 150 30.11 -12.70 6.97
C ALA A 150 31.56 -12.65 6.46
N ASP A 151 31.74 -12.93 5.17
CA ASP A 151 33.03 -12.86 4.46
C ASP A 151 33.57 -11.42 4.34
N LYS A 152 32.69 -10.42 4.38
CA LYS A 152 33.01 -8.99 4.37
C LYS A 152 31.90 -8.21 5.04
N GLU A 153 32.10 -6.91 5.23
CA GLU A 153 31.03 -6.05 5.73
C GLU A 153 29.80 -6.12 4.80
N LYS A 154 28.66 -6.49 5.37
CA LYS A 154 27.38 -6.68 4.66
C LYS A 154 26.23 -6.11 5.46
N LEU A 155 25.17 -5.74 4.74
CA LEU A 155 23.93 -5.26 5.34
C LEU A 155 22.97 -6.44 5.52
N LEU A 156 22.79 -6.88 6.76
CA LEU A 156 21.77 -7.87 7.11
C LEU A 156 20.39 -7.23 6.95
N CYS A 157 19.57 -7.79 6.05
CA CYS A 157 18.19 -7.40 5.85
C CYS A 157 17.25 -8.46 6.45
N LEU A 158 16.41 -8.05 7.39
CA LEU A 158 15.38 -8.91 7.99
C LEU A 158 14.01 -8.51 7.48
N ALA A 159 13.21 -9.50 7.07
CA ALA A 159 11.83 -9.33 6.62
C ALA A 159 10.85 -8.96 7.75
N ILE A 160 11.32 -8.21 8.75
CA ILE A 160 10.58 -7.69 9.90
C ILE A 160 10.29 -6.21 9.65
N PRO A 161 9.04 -5.75 9.82
CA PRO A 161 8.71 -4.35 9.71
C PRO A 161 9.54 -3.46 10.65
N PHE A 162 10.14 -2.41 10.08
CA PHE A 162 10.85 -1.37 10.81
C PHE A 162 9.88 -0.61 11.72
N SER A 163 10.37 -0.25 12.90
CA SER A 163 9.69 0.57 13.89
C SER A 163 10.75 1.22 14.79
N GLU A 164 10.49 2.43 15.27
CA GLU A 164 11.35 3.14 16.21
C GLU A 164 11.54 2.39 17.54
N GLY A 165 10.66 1.42 17.83
CA GLY A 165 10.76 0.58 19.03
C GLY A 165 11.85 -0.48 19.00
N TRP A 166 12.49 -0.72 17.85
CA TRP A 166 13.56 -1.71 17.72
C TRP A 166 14.91 -1.15 18.14
N ARG A 167 15.71 -2.01 18.79
CA ARG A 167 17.15 -1.83 19.04
C ARG A 167 17.91 -3.08 18.66
N ALA A 168 19.15 -2.92 18.23
CA ALA A 168 20.00 -4.01 17.77
C ALA A 168 21.38 -3.93 18.42
N SER A 169 22.00 -5.08 18.64
CA SER A 169 23.39 -5.19 19.06
C SER A 169 24.11 -6.29 18.30
N VAL A 170 25.37 -6.03 17.95
CA VAL A 170 26.32 -7.00 17.39
C VAL A 170 27.40 -7.22 18.44
N ASP A 171 27.56 -8.47 18.88
CA ASP A 171 28.48 -8.86 19.96
C ASP A 171 28.32 -8.04 21.25
N GLY A 172 27.07 -7.72 21.57
CA GLY A 172 26.69 -6.94 22.76
C GLY A 172 26.87 -5.43 22.62
N ARG A 173 27.46 -4.92 21.53
CA ARG A 173 27.58 -3.48 21.26
C ARG A 173 26.36 -3.00 20.48
N GLU A 174 25.73 -1.93 20.95
CA GLU A 174 24.56 -1.35 20.27
C GLU A 174 24.96 -0.80 18.89
N VAL A 175 24.15 -1.09 17.88
CA VAL A 175 24.39 -0.69 16.49
C VAL A 175 23.18 0.02 15.92
N ARG A 176 23.43 0.85 14.91
CA ARG A 176 22.37 1.55 14.19
C ARG A 176 21.50 0.56 13.42
N ILE A 177 20.18 0.76 13.53
CA ILE A 177 19.20 0.09 12.67
C ILE A 177 18.88 0.99 11.47
N TYR A 178 18.72 0.37 10.31
CA TYR A 178 18.32 0.99 9.06
C TYR A 178 16.91 0.54 8.66
N CYS A 179 16.13 1.45 8.08
CA CYS A 179 14.88 1.12 7.40
C CYS A 179 15.18 0.80 5.93
N LEU A 180 15.16 -0.47 5.57
CA LEU A 180 15.48 -0.97 4.23
C LEU A 180 14.22 -1.12 3.39
N ASN A 181 14.28 -0.79 2.10
CA ASN A 181 13.15 -0.93 1.18
C ASN A 181 11.84 -0.34 1.74
N LYS A 182 11.96 0.77 2.48
CA LYS A 182 10.88 1.51 3.17
C LYS A 182 10.14 0.73 4.27
N ARG A 183 10.52 -0.51 4.59
CA ARG A 183 9.74 -1.36 5.50
C ARG A 183 10.57 -2.34 6.31
N TYR A 184 11.68 -2.84 5.82
CA TYR A 184 12.44 -3.90 6.45
C TYR A 184 13.49 -3.38 7.43
N LEU A 185 13.87 -4.23 8.37
CA LEU A 185 14.89 -3.93 9.35
C LEU A 185 16.28 -4.27 8.78
N GLY A 186 17.24 -3.35 8.96
CA GLY A 186 18.61 -3.51 8.49
C GLY A 186 19.65 -3.26 9.57
N VAL A 187 20.73 -4.03 9.57
CA VAL A 187 21.93 -3.80 10.42
C VAL A 187 23.19 -4.10 9.62
N LEU A 188 24.22 -3.27 9.76
CA LEU A 188 25.55 -3.55 9.22
C LEU A 188 26.25 -4.61 10.08
N ILE A 189 26.71 -5.66 9.42
CA ILE A 189 27.45 -6.78 10.01
C ILE A 189 28.88 -6.70 9.48
N PRO A 190 29.89 -6.50 10.34
CA PRO A 190 31.30 -6.56 9.95
C PRO A 190 31.68 -7.93 9.40
N SER A 191 32.88 -8.03 8.84
CA SER A 191 33.46 -9.33 8.47
C SER A 191 33.77 -10.14 9.73
N GLY A 192 33.43 -11.43 9.71
CA GLY A 192 33.67 -12.37 10.80
C GLY A 192 32.40 -13.07 11.28
N GLU A 193 32.54 -13.76 12.41
CA GLU A 193 31.44 -14.40 13.11
C GLU A 193 30.90 -13.48 14.18
N HIS A 194 29.58 -13.31 14.21
CA HIS A 194 28.92 -12.34 15.05
C HIS A 194 27.63 -12.90 15.65
N LYS A 195 27.35 -12.52 16.89
CA LYS A 195 26.05 -12.72 17.50
C LYS A 195 25.22 -11.44 17.39
N VAL A 196 24.07 -11.54 16.73
CA VAL A 196 23.16 -10.41 16.53
C VAL A 196 21.93 -10.58 17.41
N ILE A 197 21.56 -9.51 18.12
CA ILE A 197 20.39 -9.50 18.99
C ILE A 197 19.56 -8.26 18.70
N PHE A 198 18.27 -8.46 18.44
CA PHE A 198 17.24 -7.44 18.29
C PHE A 198 16.32 -7.48 19.50
N ARG A 199 15.97 -6.30 20.02
CA ARG A 199 15.01 -6.15 21.11
C ARG A 199 13.99 -5.10 20.74
N TYR A 200 12.71 -5.44 20.89
CA TYR A 200 11.60 -4.55 20.65
C TYR A 200 11.07 -3.98 21.96
N ARG A 201 10.71 -2.70 21.93
CA ARG A 201 9.91 -2.06 22.97
C ARG A 201 8.87 -1.19 22.30
N THR A 202 7.60 -1.46 22.58
CA THR A 202 6.49 -0.63 22.09
C THR A 202 6.73 0.84 22.47
N PRO A 203 6.89 1.74 21.48
CA PRO A 203 7.02 3.17 21.74
C PRO A 203 5.84 3.69 22.56
N TYR A 204 6.10 4.65 23.44
CA TYR A 204 5.09 5.30 24.29
C TYR A 204 4.34 4.40 25.30
N LYS A 205 4.62 3.09 25.38
CA LYS A 205 3.95 2.19 26.34
C LYS A 205 4.04 2.68 27.79
N MET A 206 5.20 3.18 28.20
CA MET A 206 5.36 3.72 29.56
C MET A 206 4.69 5.07 29.74
N ALA A 207 4.75 5.96 28.75
CA ALA A 207 4.05 7.24 28.80
C ALA A 207 2.53 7.03 28.92
N GLY A 208 1.96 6.12 28.11
CA GLY A 208 0.57 5.72 28.19
C GLY A 208 0.20 5.16 29.57
N ALA A 209 1.03 4.26 30.13
CA ALA A 209 0.81 3.73 31.48
C ALA A 209 0.80 4.84 32.55
N CYS A 210 1.72 5.80 32.48
CA CYS A 210 1.75 6.95 33.39
C CYS A 210 0.47 7.80 33.28
N VAL A 211 -0.01 8.07 32.06
CA VAL A 211 -1.25 8.82 31.82
C VAL A 211 -2.47 8.05 32.36
N SER A 212 -2.53 6.73 32.16
CA SER A 212 -3.61 5.90 32.71
C SER A 212 -3.64 5.91 34.24
N VAL A 213 -2.48 5.77 34.89
CA VAL A 213 -2.38 5.85 36.35
C VAL A 213 -2.81 7.24 36.85
N PHE A 214 -2.33 8.30 36.21
CA PHE A 214 -2.73 9.66 36.56
C PHE A 214 -4.24 9.88 36.41
N GLY A 215 -4.84 9.39 35.32
CA GLY A 215 -6.28 9.43 35.08
C GLY A 215 -7.08 8.68 36.13
N LEU A 216 -6.63 7.49 36.55
CA LEU A 216 -7.26 6.73 37.63
C LEU A 216 -7.16 7.47 38.98
N CYS A 217 -6.01 8.07 39.28
CA CYS A 217 -5.86 8.88 40.49
C CYS A 217 -6.79 10.10 40.47
N ALA A 218 -6.87 10.83 39.35
CA ALA A 218 -7.76 11.98 39.20
C ALA A 218 -9.24 11.56 39.33
N PHE A 219 -9.63 10.44 38.71
CA PHE A 219 -10.98 9.89 38.82
C PHE A 219 -11.33 9.53 40.27
N ALA A 220 -10.44 8.83 40.97
CA ALA A 220 -10.63 8.48 42.38
C ALA A 220 -10.77 9.72 43.27
N LEU A 221 -9.97 10.76 43.04
CA LEU A 221 -10.09 12.03 43.76
C LEU A 221 -11.47 12.68 43.52
N VAL A 222 -11.92 12.79 42.27
CA VAL A 222 -13.24 13.36 41.95
C VAL A 222 -14.37 12.57 42.63
N PHE A 223 -14.30 11.24 42.62
CA PHE A 223 -15.30 10.39 43.26
C PHE A 223 -15.35 10.59 44.78
N LEU A 224 -14.19 10.56 45.45
CA LEU A 224 -14.07 10.73 46.90
C LEU A 224 -14.50 12.13 47.38
N PHE A 225 -14.19 13.19 46.63
CA PHE A 225 -14.63 14.56 46.95
C PHE A 225 -16.10 14.82 46.55
N GLY A 226 -16.63 14.12 45.54
CA GLY A 226 -18.03 14.20 45.13
C GLY A 226 -19.01 13.61 46.16
N GLU A 227 -18.66 12.48 46.79
CA GLU A 227 -19.50 11.88 47.85
C GLU A 227 -19.50 12.69 49.15
N LYS A 228 -18.36 13.31 49.51
CA LYS A 228 -18.28 14.20 50.68
C LYS A 228 -19.19 15.42 50.55
N ARG A 229 -19.40 15.96 49.33
CA ARG A 229 -20.34 17.05 49.10
C ARG A 229 -21.81 16.64 49.23
N LYS A 230 -22.17 15.38 48.95
CA LYS A 230 -23.56 14.90 49.10
C LYS A 230 -23.97 14.64 50.55
N LYS A 231 -23.04 14.28 51.44
CA LYS A 231 -23.34 14.03 52.88
C LYS A 231 -23.57 15.28 53.72
N THR A 232 -23.13 16.47 53.27
CA THR A 232 -23.35 17.72 54.00
C THR A 232 -24.70 18.36 53.72
N THR A 233 -25.38 18.01 52.63
CA THR A 233 -26.66 18.65 52.22
C THR A 233 -27.92 17.90 52.69
N SER A 234 -27.82 16.69 53.24
CA SER A 234 -29.00 15.91 53.70
C SER A 234 -29.38 16.11 55.17
N GLY A 235 -28.79 17.09 55.87
CA GLY A 235 -29.04 17.38 57.30
C GLY A 235 -29.99 18.55 57.58
N VAL A 236 -30.46 19.28 56.56
CA VAL A 236 -31.32 20.46 56.73
C VAL A 236 -32.66 20.23 56.05
N HIS A 237 -33.51 19.38 56.64
CA HIS A 237 -34.97 19.37 56.47
C HIS A 237 -35.60 18.36 57.44
N ARG A 238 -35.58 18.68 58.73
CA ARG A 238 -36.60 18.25 59.71
C ARG A 238 -36.73 19.33 60.77
N ALA A 239 -37.68 20.24 60.55
CA ALA A 239 -38.38 21.05 61.53
C ALA A 239 -39.78 21.28 60.97
#